data_AF-A0A2H3DDH7-F1
#
_entry.id   AF-A0A2H3DDH7-F1
#
_cell.length_a   1.000
_cell.length_b   1.000
_cell.length_c   1.000
_cell.angle_alpha   90.00
_cell.angle_beta   90.00
_cell.angle_gamma   90.00
#
_symmetry.space_group_name_H-M   'P 1'
#
loop_
_entity.id
_entity.type
_entity.pdbx_description
1 polymer ?
#
loop_
_entity_poly.entity_id
_entity_poly.type
_entity_poly.pdbx_seq_one_letter_code
_entity_poly.pdbx_strand_id
1 'polypeptide(L)'
;MERSPPDIQKLVCDSCWRTVFSIKSFHIAWSAKSAPRRSKSAGFSYTTPTWAEMQHSIDSVQCRWCGLVSRMIMDSYFWTAPPPNSRTFRLRIRFNQRLNIADEDSGDAGPYMPSVNMDPITDLYLAVDNKSDFKYYIHTAEGDPAARCIPQREILLDVDSSTAYDHIKQCIDRCLRHKFCPSPHCTPLPTRVIDCKDNPPRLFVSPQGIEDKYVALSYVWGCKEQPHCTTRQNLDSYVEGIPLEYIPTTIMDALKVTRTLGLRYLWVDAFCIMQDSKDDKAREIKQIRRIFRNAYLTIVAASADTVYDGFLHERLPPEPPATILPFHCPEGVLGTMQLRLRKYGPVNPIDERAWCLEEHMLSPRRLIYSSHTLQYECQTMHVNVNGAPNFAIPYNGIPYLPYHIFLSKIPLGSNPPMDSDTTWDITLGAYTRRTVTWARDRLNALAGVVEQFERVWPNSKYIAGLWEHQLPGCLLWNNRGGSQCRDRPALNLAPSWSWASINGEVSTDYLHDVNEGIIFNRDTIECNAVLAHPDNPYGSVKGGSLVLDIILHSALYDPKLGALSNVADIPTGHLGTLWMPSEEDKIGFNSRL
;
A
#
# COMPACT_ATOMS: atom_id res chain seq x y z
N MET A 1 -29.59 7.96 39.68
CA MET A 1 -29.79 6.65 39.03
C MET A 1 -30.42 6.88 37.67
N GLU A 2 -29.61 7.36 36.73
CA GLU A 2 -30.00 7.39 35.32
C GLU A 2 -29.90 5.95 34.81
N ARG A 3 -31.02 5.44 34.29
CA ARG A 3 -31.15 4.07 33.79
C ARG A 3 -30.19 3.89 32.62
N SER A 4 -29.27 2.94 32.74
CA SER A 4 -28.51 2.38 31.63
C SER A 4 -29.47 2.08 30.46
N PRO A 5 -29.11 2.33 29.19
CA PRO A 5 -29.93 1.89 28.07
C PRO A 5 -30.18 0.37 28.22
N PRO A 6 -31.43 -0.10 28.35
CA PRO A 6 -31.78 -1.49 28.71
C PRO A 6 -31.22 -2.58 27.77
N ASP A 7 -30.53 -2.21 26.70
CA ASP A 7 -30.13 -3.10 25.61
C ASP A 7 -28.62 -3.43 25.57
N ILE A 8 -27.76 -2.67 26.25
CA ILE A 8 -26.30 -2.94 26.20
C ILE A 8 -25.94 -4.22 26.96
N GLN A 9 -26.53 -4.46 28.14
CA GLN A 9 -26.27 -5.69 28.91
C GLN A 9 -26.73 -6.94 28.13
N LYS A 10 -27.80 -6.83 27.33
CA LYS A 10 -28.33 -7.93 26.51
C LYS A 10 -27.40 -8.34 25.37
N LEU A 11 -26.34 -7.57 25.06
CA LEU A 11 -25.33 -7.94 24.06
C LEU A 11 -24.55 -9.21 24.47
N VAL A 12 -24.55 -9.57 25.75
CA VAL A 12 -23.82 -10.72 26.30
C VAL A 12 -24.69 -11.52 27.26
N CYS A 13 -24.41 -12.80 27.44
CA CYS A 13 -25.12 -13.63 28.40
C CYS A 13 -24.75 -13.25 29.85
N ASP A 14 -25.61 -13.64 30.80
CA ASP A 14 -25.46 -13.35 32.23
C ASP A 14 -24.09 -13.78 32.80
N SER A 15 -23.58 -14.93 32.35
CA SER A 15 -22.26 -15.42 32.76
C SER A 15 -21.14 -14.47 32.31
N CYS A 16 -21.16 -14.02 31.05
CA CYS A 16 -20.18 -13.06 30.54
C CYS A 16 -20.31 -11.69 31.21
N TRP A 17 -21.54 -11.24 31.49
CA TRP A 17 -21.78 -9.99 32.20
C TRP A 17 -21.19 -9.98 33.61
N ARG A 18 -21.38 -11.07 34.36
CA ARG A 18 -20.88 -11.19 35.74
C ARG A 18 -19.39 -11.48 35.84
N THR A 19 -18.74 -11.87 34.74
CA THR A 19 -17.32 -12.24 34.71
C THR A 19 -16.49 -11.18 33.99
N VAL A 20 -16.34 -11.31 32.66
CA VAL A 20 -15.48 -10.46 31.82
C VAL A 20 -15.97 -9.03 31.71
N PHE A 21 -17.29 -8.80 31.66
CA PHE A 21 -17.87 -7.45 31.64
C PHE A 21 -18.31 -6.99 33.03
N SER A 22 -17.84 -7.62 34.11
CA SER A 22 -18.01 -7.02 35.43
C SER A 22 -17.13 -5.77 35.52
N ILE A 23 -17.60 -4.74 36.23
CA ILE A 23 -16.88 -3.48 36.41
C ILE A 23 -15.43 -3.74 36.86
N LYS A 24 -15.25 -4.62 37.86
CA LYS A 24 -13.93 -4.98 38.39
C LYS A 24 -13.02 -5.60 37.32
N SER A 25 -13.49 -6.62 36.61
CA SER A 25 -12.70 -7.29 35.57
C SER A 25 -12.36 -6.37 34.41
N PHE A 26 -13.32 -5.55 33.98
CA PHE A 26 -13.12 -4.58 32.92
C PHE A 26 -12.06 -3.54 33.29
N HIS A 27 -12.12 -2.97 34.50
CA HIS A 27 -11.11 -2.03 34.97
C HIS A 27 -9.70 -2.64 35.01
N ILE A 28 -9.56 -3.91 35.38
CA ILE A 28 -8.27 -4.63 35.34
C ILE A 28 -7.78 -4.76 33.88
N ALA A 29 -8.66 -5.09 32.94
CA ALA A 29 -8.30 -5.15 31.52
C ALA A 29 -7.93 -3.76 30.95
N TRP A 30 -8.65 -2.72 31.34
CA TRP A 30 -8.46 -1.34 30.89
C TRP A 30 -7.24 -0.66 31.52
N SER A 31 -6.90 -0.97 32.77
CA SER A 31 -5.69 -0.43 33.42
C SER A 31 -4.41 -0.89 32.73
N ALA A 32 -4.46 -2.02 32.02
CA ALA A 32 -3.35 -2.52 31.21
C ALA A 32 -3.09 -1.72 29.91
N LYS A 33 -3.91 -0.70 29.59
CA LYS A 33 -3.79 0.07 28.34
C LYS A 33 -2.43 0.71 28.11
N SER A 34 -1.74 1.08 29.18
CA SER A 34 -0.41 1.70 29.12
C SER A 34 0.74 0.69 29.31
N ALA A 35 0.42 -0.61 29.43
CA ALA A 35 1.44 -1.64 29.59
C ALA A 35 2.23 -1.87 28.29
N PRO A 36 3.52 -2.27 28.38
CA PRO A 36 4.32 -2.61 27.20
C PRO A 36 3.64 -3.68 26.33
N ARG A 37 3.74 -3.55 25.00
CA ARG A 37 3.03 -4.44 24.04
C ARG A 37 3.31 -5.93 24.26
N ARG A 38 4.55 -6.27 24.65
CA ARG A 38 5.03 -7.64 24.88
C ARG A 38 4.71 -8.18 26.28
N SER A 39 4.04 -7.40 27.13
CA SER A 39 3.67 -7.86 28.46
C SER A 39 2.66 -9.01 28.40
N LYS A 40 3.12 -10.18 28.84
CA LYS A 40 2.29 -11.40 28.95
C LYS A 40 1.50 -11.47 30.27
N SER A 41 1.87 -10.67 31.27
CA SER A 41 1.25 -10.65 32.60
C SER A 41 0.19 -9.56 32.77
N ALA A 42 0.19 -8.52 31.92
CA ALA A 42 -0.79 -7.44 31.99
C ALA A 42 -2.15 -7.84 31.38
N GLY A 43 -3.23 -7.36 32.01
CA GLY A 43 -4.62 -7.57 31.59
C GLY A 43 -5.43 -8.39 32.58
N PHE A 44 -6.69 -8.64 32.24
CA PHE A 44 -7.58 -9.52 32.99
C PHE A 44 -7.52 -10.93 32.41
N SER A 45 -7.52 -11.96 33.26
CA SER A 45 -7.57 -13.36 32.82
C SER A 45 -8.67 -14.11 33.52
N TYR A 46 -9.36 -14.99 32.80
CA TYR A 46 -10.39 -15.85 33.35
C TYR A 46 -10.52 -17.15 32.54
N THR A 47 -11.16 -18.15 33.13
CA THR A 47 -11.52 -19.39 32.42
C THR A 47 -12.91 -19.25 31.84
N THR A 48 -13.07 -19.58 30.56
CA THR A 48 -14.38 -19.55 29.89
C THR A 48 -15.36 -20.54 30.52
N PRO A 49 -16.67 -20.35 30.32
CA PRO A 49 -17.62 -21.46 30.37
C PRO A 49 -17.16 -22.60 29.45
N THR A 50 -17.75 -23.79 29.65
CA THR A 50 -17.50 -24.92 28.76
C THR A 50 -17.90 -24.60 27.33
N TRP A 51 -17.30 -25.27 26.35
CA TRP A 51 -17.63 -25.09 24.94
C TRP A 51 -19.14 -25.20 24.68
N ALA A 52 -19.80 -26.20 25.27
CA ALA A 52 -21.24 -26.40 25.15
C ALA A 52 -22.06 -25.25 25.74
N GLU A 53 -21.70 -24.72 26.91
CA GLU A 53 -22.38 -23.57 27.51
C GLU A 53 -22.22 -22.30 26.67
N MET A 54 -21.04 -22.11 26.05
CA MET A 54 -20.81 -21.01 25.13
C MET A 54 -21.68 -21.16 23.87
N GLN A 55 -21.73 -22.35 23.25
CA GLN A 55 -22.62 -22.59 22.09
C GLN A 55 -24.08 -22.36 22.46
N HIS A 56 -24.53 -22.90 23.60
CA HIS A 56 -25.89 -22.66 24.09
C HIS A 56 -26.17 -21.16 24.29
N SER A 57 -25.22 -20.38 24.81
CA SER A 57 -25.37 -18.93 24.98
C SER A 57 -25.42 -18.18 23.64
N ILE A 58 -24.75 -18.68 22.61
CA ILE A 58 -24.83 -18.14 21.25
C ILE A 58 -26.23 -18.40 20.67
N ASP A 59 -26.73 -19.62 20.79
CA ASP A 59 -28.01 -20.01 20.18
C ASP A 59 -29.22 -19.43 20.91
N SER A 60 -29.19 -19.42 22.25
CA SER A 60 -30.35 -19.02 23.08
C SER A 60 -30.51 -17.52 23.25
N VAL A 61 -29.40 -16.78 23.41
CA VAL A 61 -29.43 -15.34 23.73
C VAL A 61 -28.52 -14.50 22.84
N GLN A 62 -27.99 -15.09 21.75
CA GLN A 62 -27.13 -14.39 20.79
C GLN A 62 -25.93 -13.68 21.45
N CYS A 63 -25.33 -14.32 22.46
CA CYS A 63 -24.22 -13.74 23.20
C CYS A 63 -23.03 -13.42 22.29
N ARG A 64 -22.78 -12.12 22.07
CA ARG A 64 -21.77 -11.64 21.12
C ARG A 64 -20.35 -11.94 21.57
N TRP A 65 -20.11 -11.97 22.89
CA TRP A 65 -18.80 -12.34 23.44
C TRP A 65 -18.51 -13.83 23.27
N CYS A 66 -19.46 -14.71 23.59
CA CYS A 66 -19.30 -16.15 23.35
C CYS A 66 -19.07 -16.42 21.85
N GLY A 67 -19.83 -15.78 20.96
CA GLY A 67 -19.62 -15.91 19.52
C GLY A 67 -18.25 -15.44 19.04
N LEU A 68 -17.74 -14.34 19.59
CA LEU A 68 -16.39 -13.85 19.30
C LEU A 68 -15.31 -14.84 19.76
N VAL A 69 -15.40 -15.29 21.02
CA VAL A 69 -14.45 -16.22 21.63
C VAL A 69 -14.46 -17.58 20.93
N SER A 70 -15.64 -18.12 20.60
CA SER A 70 -15.76 -19.40 19.90
C SER A 70 -15.10 -19.36 18.53
N ARG A 71 -15.31 -18.29 17.73
CA ARG A 71 -14.61 -18.12 16.45
C ARG A 71 -13.09 -18.05 16.65
N MET A 72 -12.64 -17.24 17.61
CA MET A 72 -11.22 -17.10 17.92
C MET A 72 -10.57 -18.43 18.35
N ILE A 73 -11.26 -19.26 19.12
CA ILE A 73 -10.78 -20.60 19.53
C ILE A 73 -10.63 -21.52 18.32
N MET A 74 -11.62 -21.55 17.43
CA MET A 74 -11.56 -22.35 16.20
C MET A 74 -10.36 -21.95 15.34
N ASP A 75 -10.15 -20.64 15.17
CA ASP A 75 -9.04 -20.08 14.38
C ASP A 75 -7.67 -20.35 15.04
N SER A 76 -7.55 -20.19 16.36
CA SER A 76 -6.27 -20.33 17.10
C SER A 76 -5.64 -21.72 17.05
N TYR A 77 -6.45 -22.72 16.76
CA TYR A 77 -6.08 -24.13 16.84
C TYR A 77 -6.28 -24.85 15.49
N PHE A 78 -6.71 -24.14 14.44
CA PHE A 78 -7.04 -24.72 13.13
C PHE A 78 -7.97 -25.93 13.27
N TRP A 79 -8.95 -25.85 14.18
CA TRP A 79 -9.89 -26.94 14.42
C TRP A 79 -10.73 -27.18 13.17
N THR A 80 -10.68 -28.40 12.63
CA THR A 80 -11.58 -28.84 11.56
C THR A 80 -12.92 -29.35 12.08
N ALA A 81 -13.03 -29.59 13.40
CA ALA A 81 -14.23 -30.00 14.10
C ALA A 81 -14.35 -29.30 15.47
N PRO A 82 -15.55 -29.12 16.04
CA PRO A 82 -15.73 -28.44 17.31
C PRO A 82 -14.93 -29.08 18.46
N PRO A 83 -14.38 -28.29 19.40
CA PRO A 83 -13.77 -28.80 20.62
C PRO A 83 -14.73 -29.66 21.46
N PRO A 84 -14.21 -30.50 22.37
CA PRO A 84 -15.04 -31.27 23.29
C PRO A 84 -15.97 -30.37 24.10
N ASN A 85 -17.24 -30.76 24.23
CA ASN A 85 -18.28 -29.97 24.89
C ASN A 85 -17.93 -29.53 26.32
N SER A 86 -17.19 -30.35 27.07
CA SER A 86 -16.76 -30.07 28.44
C SER A 86 -15.50 -29.20 28.53
N ARG A 87 -14.84 -28.88 27.40
CA ARG A 87 -13.57 -28.16 27.38
C ARG A 87 -13.78 -26.69 27.74
N THR A 88 -12.92 -26.18 28.60
CA THR A 88 -12.78 -24.76 28.93
C THR A 88 -11.44 -24.23 28.40
N PHE A 89 -11.34 -22.91 28.29
CA PHE A 89 -10.15 -22.23 27.78
C PHE A 89 -9.78 -21.08 28.71
N ARG A 90 -8.47 -20.82 28.88
CA ARG A 90 -8.00 -19.66 29.62
C ARG A 90 -7.91 -18.47 28.67
N LEU A 91 -8.73 -17.45 28.90
CA LEU A 91 -8.69 -16.21 28.15
C LEU A 91 -7.91 -15.14 28.90
N ARG A 92 -7.12 -14.37 28.15
CA ARG A 92 -6.49 -13.13 28.60
C ARG A 92 -6.97 -11.97 27.75
N ILE A 93 -7.33 -10.87 28.39
CA ILE A 93 -7.91 -9.68 27.78
C ILE A 93 -7.13 -8.47 28.24
N ARG A 94 -6.67 -7.65 27.30
CA ARG A 94 -6.02 -6.37 27.62
C ARG A 94 -6.37 -5.33 26.57
N PHE A 95 -6.59 -4.11 27.02
CA PHE A 95 -6.57 -2.97 26.13
C PHE A 95 -5.13 -2.50 25.94
N ASN A 96 -4.86 -1.81 24.84
CA ASN A 96 -3.63 -1.08 24.61
C ASN A 96 -4.00 0.27 23.99
N GLN A 97 -3.63 1.37 24.64
CA GLN A 97 -3.86 2.71 24.13
C GLN A 97 -2.52 3.35 23.83
N ARG A 98 -2.29 3.66 22.56
CA ARG A 98 -1.08 4.34 22.09
C ARG A 98 -1.40 5.82 22.02
N LEU A 99 -0.73 6.62 22.83
CA LEU A 99 -0.86 8.08 22.84
C LEU A 99 0.37 8.63 22.12
N ASN A 100 0.25 8.98 20.83
CA ASN A 100 1.25 9.73 20.03
C ASN A 100 2.73 9.50 20.42
N ILE A 101 3.37 8.41 20.00
CA ILE A 101 4.83 8.31 20.06
C ILE A 101 5.36 7.69 18.77
N ALA A 102 6.36 8.38 18.21
CA ALA A 102 7.40 7.87 17.34
C ALA A 102 8.20 6.76 18.08
N ASP A 103 7.56 5.64 18.37
CA ASP A 103 8.25 4.47 18.93
C ASP A 103 9.01 3.82 17.78
N GLU A 104 10.31 4.16 17.69
CA GLU A 104 11.31 3.47 16.88
C GLU A 104 11.33 1.96 17.14
N ASP A 105 10.82 1.53 18.31
CA ASP A 105 10.71 0.12 18.73
C ASP A 105 9.45 -0.60 18.23
N SER A 106 8.65 0.04 17.37
CA SER A 106 7.54 -0.62 16.70
C SER A 106 8.07 -1.52 15.58
N GLY A 107 8.39 -2.77 15.91
CA GLY A 107 8.54 -3.87 14.93
C GLY A 107 7.25 -4.21 14.16
N ASP A 108 6.41 -3.19 13.90
CA ASP A 108 5.10 -3.19 13.25
C ASP A 108 5.02 -2.02 12.23
N ALA A 109 5.97 -1.07 12.24
CA ALA A 109 6.23 -0.17 11.12
C ALA A 109 6.93 -0.98 10.01
N GLY A 110 6.17 -1.90 9.39
CA GLY A 110 6.61 -2.56 8.18
C GLY A 110 6.83 -1.53 7.07
N PRO A 111 7.45 -1.92 5.94
CA PRO A 111 7.79 -1.04 4.82
C PRO A 111 6.59 -0.30 4.19
N TYR A 112 5.37 -0.66 4.59
CA TYR A 112 4.08 -0.15 4.14
C TYR A 112 3.39 0.79 5.12
N MET A 113 4.05 1.25 6.21
CA MET A 113 3.48 2.27 7.11
C MET A 113 4.52 3.32 7.49
N PRO A 114 4.16 4.62 7.47
CA PRO A 114 5.07 5.67 7.86
C PRO A 114 5.29 5.65 9.38
N SER A 115 6.52 5.93 9.81
CA SER A 115 6.96 5.87 11.22
C SER A 115 6.53 7.07 12.08
N VAL A 116 5.62 7.93 11.61
CA VAL A 116 5.43 9.27 12.20
C VAL A 116 3.96 9.55 12.56
N ASN A 117 3.74 9.94 13.82
CA ASN A 117 2.51 10.54 14.38
C ASN A 117 1.18 9.94 13.89
N MET A 118 0.92 8.70 14.29
CA MET A 118 -0.43 8.14 14.24
C MET A 118 -1.30 8.78 15.32
N ASP A 119 -2.55 9.08 14.99
CA ASP A 119 -3.57 9.47 15.97
C ASP A 119 -3.67 8.44 17.11
N PRO A 120 -4.11 8.83 18.31
CA PRO A 120 -4.21 7.89 19.41
C PRO A 120 -5.13 6.73 19.02
N ILE A 121 -4.64 5.50 19.19
CA ILE A 121 -5.36 4.27 18.86
C ILE A 121 -5.58 3.47 20.13
N THR A 122 -6.79 2.98 20.32
CA THR A 122 -7.11 1.96 21.31
C THR A 122 -7.44 0.64 20.62
N ASP A 123 -6.67 -0.39 20.98
CA ASP A 123 -6.80 -1.76 20.48
C ASP A 123 -7.17 -2.71 21.63
N LEU A 124 -7.90 -3.80 21.30
CA LEU A 124 -8.17 -4.90 22.22
C LEU A 124 -7.33 -6.11 21.81
N TYR A 125 -6.58 -6.66 22.75
CA TYR A 125 -5.81 -7.88 22.55
C TYR A 125 -6.44 -9.02 23.34
N LEU A 126 -6.71 -10.13 22.65
CA LEU A 126 -7.28 -11.35 23.21
C LEU A 126 -6.33 -12.52 23.01
N ALA A 127 -6.06 -13.31 24.05
CA ALA A 127 -5.21 -14.50 23.97
C ALA A 127 -5.94 -15.72 24.54
N VAL A 128 -5.78 -16.88 23.91
CA VAL A 128 -6.33 -18.17 24.34
C VAL A 128 -5.18 -19.09 24.78
N ASP A 129 -5.23 -19.63 25.99
CA ASP A 129 -4.26 -20.59 26.55
C ASP A 129 -2.78 -20.15 26.39
N ASN A 130 -2.52 -18.85 26.51
CA ASN A 130 -1.21 -18.22 26.31
C ASN A 130 -0.61 -18.35 24.90
N LYS A 131 -1.43 -18.65 23.88
CA LYS A 131 -1.07 -18.52 22.46
C LYS A 131 -0.95 -17.05 22.03
N SER A 132 -0.59 -16.82 20.77
CA SER A 132 -0.48 -15.49 20.14
C SER A 132 -1.75 -14.64 20.33
N ASP A 133 -1.56 -13.34 20.57
CA ASP A 133 -2.66 -12.41 20.77
C ASP A 133 -3.37 -12.09 19.45
N PHE A 134 -4.69 -12.16 19.43
CA PHE A 134 -5.54 -11.56 18.41
C PHE A 134 -5.70 -10.08 18.69
N LYS A 135 -5.28 -9.24 17.75
CA LYS A 135 -5.45 -7.79 17.81
C LYS A 135 -6.77 -7.40 17.13
N TYR A 136 -7.65 -6.77 17.88
CA TYR A 136 -8.89 -6.16 17.39
C TYR A 136 -8.78 -4.63 17.43
N TYR A 137 -9.13 -4.00 16.31
CA TYR A 137 -9.35 -2.56 16.26
C TYR A 137 -10.69 -2.23 16.88
N ILE A 138 -10.69 -1.20 17.73
CA ILE A 138 -11.87 -0.73 18.41
C ILE A 138 -12.29 0.63 17.85
N HIS A 139 -13.59 0.82 17.69
CA HIS A 139 -14.20 2.13 17.48
C HIS A 139 -15.55 2.20 18.20
N THR A 140 -16.12 3.39 18.26
CA THR A 140 -17.47 3.62 18.80
C THR A 140 -18.14 4.78 18.07
N ALA A 141 -19.46 4.94 18.24
CA ALA A 141 -20.21 6.03 17.64
C ALA A 141 -19.88 7.37 18.33
N GLU A 142 -19.98 8.48 17.61
CA GLU A 142 -19.64 9.81 18.14
C GLU A 142 -20.46 10.22 19.37
N GLY A 143 -21.74 9.83 19.40
CA GLY A 143 -22.64 10.08 20.54
C GLY A 143 -22.59 9.03 21.66
N ASP A 144 -21.79 7.96 21.53
CA ASP A 144 -21.70 6.91 22.55
C ASP A 144 -20.87 7.39 23.76
N PRO A 145 -21.25 7.08 25.01
CA PRO A 145 -20.43 7.43 26.18
C PRO A 145 -18.97 6.99 26.09
N ALA A 146 -18.69 5.86 25.44
CA ALA A 146 -17.35 5.32 25.24
C ALA A 146 -16.46 6.20 24.35
N ALA A 147 -17.03 7.14 23.59
CA ALA A 147 -16.32 8.08 22.72
C ALA A 147 -15.26 8.93 23.45
N ARG A 148 -15.40 9.08 24.78
CA ARG A 148 -14.44 9.77 25.67
C ARG A 148 -13.17 8.97 25.92
N CYS A 149 -13.24 7.65 25.79
CA CYS A 149 -12.14 6.72 26.07
C CYS A 149 -11.58 6.10 24.80
N ILE A 150 -12.43 5.81 23.83
CA ILE A 150 -12.07 5.27 22.52
C ILE A 150 -12.09 6.45 21.53
N PRO A 151 -10.93 6.91 21.05
CA PRO A 151 -10.87 8.04 20.11
C PRO A 151 -11.38 7.70 18.71
N GLN A 152 -11.32 6.42 18.31
CA GLN A 152 -11.65 6.06 16.93
C GLN A 152 -13.15 5.94 16.67
N ARG A 153 -13.56 6.25 15.43
CA ARG A 153 -14.96 6.29 14.97
C ARG A 153 -15.21 5.33 13.81
N GLU A 154 -16.48 5.21 13.44
CA GLU A 154 -16.93 4.44 12.26
C GLU A 154 -16.28 4.98 10.99
N ILE A 155 -16.08 4.11 9.99
CA ILE A 155 -15.56 4.55 8.70
C ILE A 155 -16.54 5.46 7.98
N LEU A 156 -16.00 6.35 7.16
CA LEU A 156 -16.80 7.25 6.35
C LEU A 156 -17.31 6.53 5.10
N LEU A 157 -18.62 6.27 5.05
CA LEU A 157 -19.27 5.63 3.90
C LEU A 157 -19.71 6.65 2.83
N ASP A 158 -20.25 7.79 3.25
CA ASP A 158 -20.56 8.91 2.37
C ASP A 158 -19.30 9.77 2.15
N VAL A 159 -18.61 9.48 1.05
CA VAL A 159 -17.34 10.08 0.65
C VAL A 159 -17.49 11.42 -0.08
N ASP A 160 -18.72 11.88 -0.33
CA ASP A 160 -19.05 13.12 -1.05
C ASP A 160 -19.87 14.11 -0.19
N SER A 161 -20.02 13.81 1.10
CA SER A 161 -20.64 14.70 2.08
C SER A 161 -19.80 15.94 2.39
N SER A 162 -20.44 17.01 2.89
CA SER A 162 -19.72 18.19 3.42
C SER A 162 -18.71 17.81 4.50
N THR A 163 -19.09 16.88 5.39
CA THR A 163 -18.22 16.33 6.44
C THR A 163 -16.99 15.64 5.86
N ALA A 164 -17.13 14.91 4.74
CA ALA A 164 -15.99 14.32 4.03
C ALA A 164 -14.99 15.40 3.60
N TYR A 165 -15.47 16.48 2.95
CA TYR A 165 -14.63 17.58 2.49
C TYR A 165 -13.98 18.36 3.64
N ASP A 166 -14.65 18.51 4.78
CA ASP A 166 -14.06 19.14 5.97
C ASP A 166 -12.92 18.29 6.53
N HIS A 167 -13.09 16.97 6.60
CA HIS A 167 -12.02 16.04 6.97
C HIS A 167 -10.85 16.02 5.98
N ILE A 168 -11.13 16.12 4.67
CA ILE A 168 -10.07 16.25 3.65
C ILE A 168 -9.23 17.50 3.93
N LYS A 169 -9.87 18.65 4.15
CA LYS A 169 -9.16 19.91 4.46
C LYS A 169 -8.32 19.80 5.73
N GLN A 170 -8.87 19.19 6.78
CA GLN A 170 -8.12 18.93 8.03
C GLN A 170 -6.88 18.04 7.79
N CYS A 171 -6.99 17.00 6.96
CA CYS A 171 -5.86 16.16 6.59
C CYS A 171 -4.78 16.94 5.83
N ILE A 172 -5.18 17.80 4.89
CA ILE A 172 -4.28 18.69 4.16
C ILE A 172 -3.57 19.63 5.15
N ASP A 173 -4.31 20.31 6.04
CA ASP A 173 -3.77 21.24 7.03
C ASP A 173 -2.81 20.56 8.03
N ARG A 174 -3.10 19.31 8.40
CA ARG A 174 -2.16 18.48 9.17
C ARG A 174 -0.89 18.20 8.39
N CYS A 175 -1.01 17.79 7.12
CA CYS A 175 0.13 17.54 6.24
C CYS A 175 1.05 18.77 6.07
N LEU A 176 0.50 19.99 6.07
CA LEU A 176 1.29 21.22 6.00
C LEU A 176 2.29 21.40 7.15
N ARG A 177 2.04 20.74 8.28
CA ARG A 177 2.88 20.81 9.50
C ARG A 177 3.94 19.71 9.55
N HIS A 178 3.95 18.79 8.59
CA HIS A 178 4.87 17.66 8.59
C HIS A 178 6.25 18.05 8.04
N LYS A 179 7.31 17.78 8.81
CA LYS A 179 8.71 18.06 8.44
C LYS A 179 9.15 17.37 7.15
N PHE A 180 8.63 16.17 6.90
CA PHE A 180 9.05 15.32 5.77
C PHE A 180 8.07 15.36 4.59
N CYS A 181 7.06 16.22 4.62
CA CYS A 181 6.20 16.47 3.47
C CYS A 181 6.64 17.78 2.79
N PRO A 182 6.82 17.79 1.46
CA PRO A 182 7.17 19.03 0.75
C PRO A 182 6.01 20.02 0.90
N SER A 183 6.23 21.28 1.30
CA SER A 183 5.12 22.25 1.43
C SER A 183 4.41 22.43 0.08
N PRO A 184 3.07 22.50 0.02
CA PRO A 184 2.38 22.77 -1.22
C PRO A 184 2.64 24.21 -1.65
N HIS A 185 3.11 24.36 -2.87
CA HIS A 185 3.45 25.64 -3.48
C HIS A 185 2.87 25.69 -4.89
N CYS A 186 2.80 26.90 -5.47
CA CYS A 186 2.54 27.01 -6.90
C CYS A 186 3.70 26.36 -7.65
N THR A 187 3.38 25.59 -8.67
CA THR A 187 4.36 24.94 -9.53
C THR A 187 4.05 25.31 -10.97
N PRO A 188 5.04 25.25 -11.88
CA PRO A 188 4.77 25.44 -13.30
C PRO A 188 3.65 24.50 -13.75
N LEU A 189 2.60 25.08 -14.32
CA LEU A 189 1.48 24.28 -14.81
C LEU A 189 1.97 23.32 -15.91
N PRO A 190 1.40 22.11 -16.00
CA PRO A 190 1.57 21.26 -17.17
C PRO A 190 1.21 22.00 -18.46
N THR A 191 1.71 21.52 -19.60
CA THR A 191 1.46 22.10 -20.93
C THR A 191 -0.02 22.41 -21.14
N ARG A 192 -0.90 21.53 -20.66
CA ARG A 192 -2.34 21.69 -20.63
C ARG A 192 -2.91 21.22 -19.31
N VAL A 193 -3.92 21.91 -18.83
CA VAL A 193 -4.75 21.55 -17.67
C VAL A 193 -6.20 21.90 -17.98
N ILE A 194 -7.16 21.28 -17.30
CA ILE A 194 -8.56 21.69 -17.37
C ILE A 194 -8.77 22.83 -16.37
N ASP A 195 -9.20 23.99 -16.85
CA ASP A 195 -9.69 25.11 -16.04
C ASP A 195 -11.13 24.81 -15.59
N CYS A 196 -11.25 24.48 -14.32
CA CYS A 196 -12.52 24.10 -13.69
C CYS A 196 -13.33 25.32 -13.25
N LYS A 197 -12.83 26.56 -13.39
CA LYS A 197 -13.54 27.76 -12.90
C LYS A 197 -14.92 27.93 -13.54
N ASP A 198 -14.99 27.73 -14.85
CA ASP A 198 -16.19 27.96 -15.65
C ASP A 198 -16.99 26.66 -15.83
N ASN A 199 -18.25 26.78 -16.27
CA ASN A 199 -19.12 25.67 -16.64
C ASN A 199 -19.76 25.95 -18.01
N PRO A 200 -19.47 25.18 -19.08
CA PRO A 200 -18.58 24.01 -19.10
C PRO A 200 -17.12 24.34 -18.75
N PRO A 201 -16.36 23.37 -18.20
CA PRO A 201 -14.92 23.54 -18.00
C PRO A 201 -14.21 23.66 -19.36
N ARG A 202 -13.03 24.26 -19.40
CA ARG A 202 -12.25 24.40 -20.64
C ARG A 202 -10.83 23.88 -20.51
N LEU A 203 -10.25 23.44 -21.61
CA LEU A 203 -8.85 23.06 -21.69
C LEU A 203 -8.00 24.34 -21.75
N PHE A 204 -7.18 24.57 -20.73
CA PHE A 204 -6.26 25.68 -20.68
C PHE A 204 -4.88 25.24 -21.17
N VAL A 205 -4.43 25.82 -22.28
CA VAL A 205 -3.05 25.67 -22.78
C VAL A 205 -2.16 26.66 -22.03
N SER A 206 -1.36 26.16 -21.10
CA SER A 206 -0.57 26.98 -20.20
C SER A 206 0.54 27.72 -20.96
N PRO A 207 0.57 29.06 -20.94
CA PRO A 207 1.73 29.81 -21.40
C PRO A 207 2.96 29.45 -20.57
N GLN A 208 4.15 29.57 -21.16
CA GLN A 208 5.40 29.31 -20.46
C GLN A 208 5.54 30.23 -19.23
N GLY A 209 5.85 29.63 -18.07
CA GLY A 209 6.12 30.37 -16.83
C GLY A 209 4.90 30.68 -15.96
N ILE A 210 3.69 30.22 -16.31
CA ILE A 210 2.56 30.29 -15.39
C ILE A 210 2.70 29.24 -14.29
N GLU A 211 2.66 29.69 -13.04
CA GLU A 211 2.67 28.84 -11.87
C GLU A 211 1.35 28.96 -11.11
N ASP A 212 0.75 27.81 -10.77
CA ASP A 212 -0.43 27.76 -9.90
C ASP A 212 -0.51 26.37 -9.23
N LYS A 213 -1.53 26.15 -8.40
CA LYS A 213 -1.87 24.86 -7.83
C LYS A 213 -2.80 24.12 -8.78
N TYR A 214 -2.48 22.86 -9.04
CA TYR A 214 -3.35 21.95 -9.78
C TYR A 214 -3.49 20.61 -9.08
N VAL A 215 -4.59 19.93 -9.38
CA VAL A 215 -4.87 18.55 -8.97
C VAL A 215 -4.52 17.62 -10.13
N ALA A 216 -3.96 16.45 -9.86
CA ALA A 216 -3.84 15.39 -10.86
C ALA A 216 -4.87 14.28 -10.60
N LEU A 217 -5.37 13.63 -11.65
CA LEU A 217 -6.24 12.47 -11.54
C LEU A 217 -5.49 11.19 -11.92
N SER A 218 -5.48 10.22 -11.02
CA SER A 218 -5.04 8.84 -11.25
C SER A 218 -6.28 7.93 -11.29
N TYR A 219 -6.50 7.25 -12.42
CA TYR A 219 -7.73 6.49 -12.68
C TYR A 219 -7.54 5.38 -13.73
N VAL A 220 -8.50 4.44 -13.77
CA VAL A 220 -8.54 3.38 -14.78
C VAL A 220 -9.42 3.81 -15.95
N TRP A 221 -8.91 3.69 -17.17
CA TRP A 221 -9.68 4.02 -18.37
C TRP A 221 -10.83 3.02 -18.63
N GLY A 222 -10.59 1.73 -18.36
CA GLY A 222 -11.54 0.64 -18.61
C GLY A 222 -11.55 0.13 -20.06
N CYS A 223 -10.75 0.72 -20.95
CA CYS A 223 -10.68 0.38 -22.37
C CYS A 223 -9.27 0.60 -22.95
N LYS A 224 -8.97 -0.02 -24.10
CA LYS A 224 -7.69 0.17 -24.81
C LYS A 224 -7.56 1.56 -25.44
N GLU A 225 -8.67 2.11 -25.92
CA GLU A 225 -8.75 3.43 -26.55
C GLU A 225 -9.77 4.26 -25.80
N GLN A 226 -9.37 5.46 -25.37
CA GLN A 226 -10.24 6.40 -24.64
C GLN A 226 -10.98 7.30 -25.65
N PRO A 227 -12.29 7.09 -25.89
CA PRO A 227 -13.03 7.92 -26.85
C PRO A 227 -13.18 9.38 -26.38
N HIS A 228 -13.15 9.60 -25.07
CA HIS A 228 -13.27 10.94 -24.47
C HIS A 228 -11.89 11.54 -24.24
N CYS A 229 -11.31 12.11 -25.29
CA CYS A 229 -9.95 12.65 -25.25
C CYS A 229 -9.72 13.86 -26.16
N THR A 230 -8.58 14.51 -25.94
CA THR A 230 -8.12 15.61 -26.80
C THR A 230 -7.37 15.04 -28.01
N THR A 231 -7.73 15.54 -29.19
CA THR A 231 -7.09 15.28 -30.47
C THR A 231 -6.74 16.60 -31.16
N ARG A 232 -5.97 16.56 -32.25
CA ARG A 232 -5.76 17.76 -33.07
C ARG A 232 -7.06 18.42 -33.55
N GLN A 233 -8.09 17.62 -33.81
CA GLN A 233 -9.34 18.12 -34.39
C GLN A 233 -10.21 18.89 -33.39
N ASN A 234 -10.20 18.50 -32.12
CA ASN A 234 -11.05 19.10 -31.09
C ASN A 234 -10.31 20.05 -30.13
N LEU A 235 -8.99 20.21 -30.27
CA LEU A 235 -8.17 21.05 -29.39
C LEU A 235 -8.76 22.47 -29.25
N ASP A 236 -8.95 23.18 -30.37
CA ASP A 236 -9.43 24.56 -30.35
C ASP A 236 -10.84 24.66 -29.73
N SER A 237 -11.71 23.70 -30.02
CA SER A 237 -13.05 23.64 -29.40
C SER A 237 -13.00 23.43 -27.89
N TYR A 238 -12.09 22.57 -27.41
CA TYR A 238 -11.93 22.30 -25.98
C TYR A 238 -11.30 23.48 -25.23
N VAL A 239 -10.52 24.32 -25.91
CA VAL A 239 -10.00 25.58 -25.35
C VAL A 239 -11.12 26.58 -25.08
N GLU A 240 -12.14 26.63 -25.93
CA GLU A 240 -13.33 27.45 -25.70
C GLU A 240 -14.25 26.84 -24.63
N GLY A 241 -14.42 25.52 -24.64
CA GLY A 241 -15.16 24.79 -23.62
C GLY A 241 -15.35 23.31 -23.98
N ILE A 242 -15.16 22.42 -23.01
CA ILE A 242 -15.36 20.98 -23.15
C ILE A 242 -16.84 20.67 -22.83
N PRO A 243 -17.67 20.24 -23.79
CA PRO A 243 -19.06 19.92 -23.51
C PRO A 243 -19.18 18.81 -22.47
N LEU A 244 -20.10 18.96 -21.51
CA LEU A 244 -20.21 18.05 -20.36
C LEU A 244 -20.53 16.61 -20.77
N GLU A 245 -21.27 16.41 -21.86
CA GLU A 245 -21.57 15.09 -22.42
C GLU A 245 -20.34 14.31 -22.92
N TYR A 246 -19.22 15.01 -23.18
CA TYR A 246 -17.95 14.39 -23.55
C TYR A 246 -17.04 14.15 -22.35
N ILE A 247 -17.47 14.48 -21.12
CA ILE A 247 -16.71 14.25 -19.90
C ILE A 247 -17.33 13.05 -19.16
N PRO A 248 -16.64 11.90 -19.11
CA PRO A 248 -17.13 10.74 -18.38
C PRO A 248 -17.28 10.97 -16.87
N THR A 249 -18.09 10.14 -16.22
CA THR A 249 -18.44 10.24 -14.79
C THR A 249 -17.23 10.36 -13.87
N THR A 250 -16.20 9.52 -14.03
CA THR A 250 -15.00 9.55 -13.18
C THR A 250 -14.26 10.90 -13.29
N ILE A 251 -14.25 11.53 -14.47
CA ILE A 251 -13.62 12.84 -14.66
C ILE A 251 -14.54 13.95 -14.15
N MET A 252 -15.86 13.80 -14.30
CA MET A 252 -16.87 14.71 -13.73
C MET A 252 -16.75 14.79 -12.21
N ASP A 253 -16.61 13.64 -11.54
CA ASP A 253 -16.38 13.53 -10.10
C ASP A 253 -15.08 14.24 -9.70
N ALA A 254 -14.00 14.06 -10.46
CA ALA A 254 -12.73 14.74 -10.20
C ALA A 254 -12.83 16.27 -10.36
N LEU A 255 -13.60 16.76 -11.35
CA LEU A 255 -13.90 18.19 -11.50
C LEU A 255 -14.67 18.72 -10.29
N LYS A 256 -15.67 17.97 -9.81
CA LYS A 256 -16.44 18.33 -8.62
C LYS A 256 -15.54 18.44 -7.39
N VAL A 257 -14.75 17.41 -7.09
CA VAL A 257 -13.82 17.41 -5.95
C VAL A 257 -12.84 18.58 -6.04
N THR A 258 -12.26 18.81 -7.22
CA THR A 258 -11.31 19.92 -7.45
C THR A 258 -11.93 21.27 -7.11
N ARG A 259 -13.15 21.54 -7.61
CA ARG A 259 -13.90 22.78 -7.31
C ARG A 259 -14.26 22.89 -5.83
N THR A 260 -14.75 21.82 -5.20
CA THR A 260 -15.17 21.82 -3.79
C THR A 260 -13.99 22.08 -2.84
N LEU A 261 -12.79 21.66 -3.22
CA LEU A 261 -11.55 21.96 -2.50
C LEU A 261 -11.01 23.38 -2.74
N GLY A 262 -11.70 24.19 -3.58
CA GLY A 262 -11.28 25.56 -3.91
C GLY A 262 -10.09 25.62 -4.86
N LEU A 263 -9.82 24.54 -5.61
CA LEU A 263 -8.75 24.47 -6.60
C LEU A 263 -9.34 24.70 -8.01
N ARG A 264 -8.51 25.26 -8.89
CA ARG A 264 -8.96 25.68 -10.23
C ARG A 264 -8.59 24.69 -11.32
N TYR A 265 -7.39 24.13 -11.27
CA TYR A 265 -6.85 23.34 -12.37
C TYR A 265 -6.83 21.86 -12.06
N LEU A 266 -7.27 21.06 -13.02
CA LEU A 266 -7.23 19.60 -12.97
C LEU A 266 -6.45 19.06 -14.17
N TRP A 267 -5.47 18.21 -13.93
CA TRP A 267 -4.75 17.48 -14.96
C TRP A 267 -5.34 16.07 -15.10
N VAL A 268 -5.71 15.73 -16.33
CA VAL A 268 -6.23 14.40 -16.72
C VAL A 268 -5.54 14.00 -18.02
N ASP A 269 -4.86 12.85 -18.03
CA ASP A 269 -4.05 12.38 -19.15
C ASP A 269 -4.81 12.37 -20.50
N ALA A 270 -6.07 11.90 -20.50
CA ALA A 270 -6.91 11.83 -21.70
C ALA A 270 -7.20 13.21 -22.33
N PHE A 271 -7.29 14.27 -21.53
CA PHE A 271 -7.60 15.63 -22.00
C PHE A 271 -6.35 16.52 -22.14
N CYS A 272 -5.34 16.30 -21.30
CA CYS A 272 -4.15 17.14 -21.24
C CYS A 272 -3.04 16.65 -22.17
N ILE A 273 -3.14 15.43 -22.70
CA ILE A 273 -2.24 14.87 -23.69
C ILE A 273 -3.02 14.67 -25.01
N MET A 274 -2.42 15.10 -26.12
CA MET A 274 -3.02 14.94 -27.44
C MET A 274 -2.90 13.49 -27.91
N GLN A 275 -4.03 12.77 -27.95
CA GLN A 275 -4.04 11.32 -28.08
C GLN A 275 -3.73 10.80 -29.50
N ASP A 276 -3.80 11.64 -30.53
CA ASP A 276 -3.45 11.31 -31.91
C ASP A 276 -2.06 11.79 -32.34
N SER A 277 -1.27 12.39 -31.42
CA SER A 277 0.05 12.94 -31.71
C SER A 277 1.18 12.17 -31.01
N LYS A 278 1.99 11.44 -31.80
CA LYS A 278 3.14 10.68 -31.29
C LYS A 278 4.17 11.57 -30.58
N ASP A 279 4.46 12.74 -31.16
CA ASP A 279 5.45 13.67 -30.62
C ASP A 279 4.96 14.32 -29.32
N ASP A 280 3.67 14.69 -29.27
CA ASP A 280 3.06 15.24 -28.07
C ASP A 280 3.03 14.21 -26.94
N LYS A 281 2.58 12.98 -27.22
CA LYS A 281 2.64 11.87 -26.25
C LYS A 281 4.06 11.65 -25.73
N ALA A 282 5.05 11.57 -26.61
CA ALA A 282 6.43 11.35 -26.22
C ALA A 282 6.97 12.48 -25.32
N ARG A 283 6.57 13.73 -25.56
CA ARG A 283 6.91 14.88 -24.72
C ARG A 283 6.20 14.84 -23.36
N GLU A 284 4.90 14.61 -23.35
CA GLU A 284 4.10 14.63 -22.12
C GLU A 284 4.40 13.43 -21.22
N ILE A 285 4.60 12.23 -21.79
CA ILE A 285 5.01 11.03 -21.03
C ILE A 285 6.32 11.26 -20.26
N LYS A 286 7.28 11.98 -20.85
CA LYS A 286 8.52 12.37 -20.15
C LYS A 286 8.24 13.26 -18.92
N GLN A 287 7.17 14.05 -18.96
CA GLN A 287 6.80 14.96 -17.87
C GLN A 287 5.86 14.33 -16.82
N ILE A 288 5.20 13.20 -17.08
CA ILE A 288 4.25 12.54 -16.15
C ILE A 288 4.81 12.47 -14.72
N ARG A 289 6.04 11.99 -14.57
CA ARG A 289 6.75 11.94 -13.28
C ARG A 289 6.78 13.28 -12.53
N ARG A 290 6.97 14.39 -13.25
CA ARG A 290 6.98 15.75 -12.71
C ARG A 290 5.57 16.27 -12.46
N ILE A 291 4.61 15.91 -13.33
CA ILE A 291 3.21 16.30 -13.20
C ILE A 291 2.63 15.75 -11.89
N PHE A 292 2.81 14.46 -11.59
CA PHE A 292 2.32 13.90 -10.32
C PHE A 292 3.13 14.39 -9.11
N ARG A 293 4.45 14.55 -9.26
CA ARG A 293 5.31 15.09 -8.20
C ARG A 293 5.00 16.53 -7.80
N ASN A 294 4.62 17.36 -8.77
CA ASN A 294 4.36 18.79 -8.56
C ASN A 294 2.89 19.11 -8.30
N ALA A 295 2.00 18.12 -8.40
CA ALA A 295 0.59 18.29 -8.11
C ALA A 295 0.39 18.72 -6.64
N TYR A 296 -0.56 19.64 -6.43
CA TYR A 296 -0.94 20.05 -5.08
C TYR A 296 -1.52 18.85 -4.30
N LEU A 297 -2.36 18.08 -4.98
CA LEU A 297 -3.01 16.86 -4.52
C LEU A 297 -3.27 15.96 -5.73
N THR A 298 -3.16 14.65 -5.56
CA THR A 298 -3.61 13.68 -6.56
C THR A 298 -4.90 13.02 -6.09
N ILE A 299 -5.96 13.11 -6.88
CA ILE A 299 -7.18 12.32 -6.69
C ILE A 299 -6.91 10.93 -7.27
N VAL A 300 -7.11 9.90 -6.46
CA VAL A 300 -6.95 8.50 -6.86
C VAL A 300 -8.35 7.88 -6.86
N ALA A 301 -8.91 7.68 -8.05
CA ALA A 301 -10.23 7.05 -8.25
C ALA A 301 -10.14 5.53 -8.08
N ALA A 302 -9.70 5.09 -6.90
CA ALA A 302 -9.28 3.72 -6.67
C ALA A 302 -10.41 2.69 -6.85
N SER A 303 -11.64 3.03 -6.48
CA SER A 303 -12.80 2.13 -6.59
C SER A 303 -13.39 1.98 -7.99
N ALA A 304 -12.95 2.79 -8.97
CA ALA A 304 -13.54 2.79 -10.31
C ALA A 304 -12.77 1.84 -11.24
N ASP A 305 -13.46 0.87 -11.82
CA ASP A 305 -12.94 -0.06 -12.83
C ASP A 305 -12.76 0.62 -14.18
N THR A 306 -13.62 1.60 -14.47
CA THR A 306 -13.67 2.33 -15.73
C THR A 306 -13.85 3.83 -15.54
N VAL A 307 -13.64 4.58 -16.61
CA VAL A 307 -13.86 6.04 -16.61
C VAL A 307 -15.35 6.43 -16.46
N TYR A 308 -16.27 5.47 -16.57
CA TYR A 308 -17.72 5.72 -16.53
C TYR A 308 -18.36 5.45 -15.16
N ASP A 309 -17.65 4.80 -14.24
CA ASP A 309 -18.24 4.33 -12.97
C ASP A 309 -18.45 5.47 -11.96
N GLY A 310 -17.57 6.48 -12.00
CA GLY A 310 -17.48 7.46 -10.93
C GLY A 310 -16.90 6.86 -9.64
N PHE A 311 -16.61 7.72 -8.67
CA PHE A 311 -16.03 7.33 -7.38
C PHE A 311 -16.67 8.03 -6.18
N LEU A 312 -17.66 8.91 -6.39
CA LEU A 312 -18.34 9.65 -5.31
C LEU A 312 -19.57 8.95 -4.72
N HIS A 313 -19.93 7.75 -5.19
CA HIS A 313 -21.05 6.98 -4.64
C HIS A 313 -20.83 6.55 -3.18
N GLU A 314 -21.90 6.33 -2.41
CA GLU A 314 -21.80 5.84 -1.04
C GLU A 314 -21.18 4.42 -0.99
N ARG A 315 -20.30 4.17 -0.03
CA ARG A 315 -19.65 2.87 0.15
C ARG A 315 -20.53 1.89 0.92
N LEU A 316 -20.38 0.61 0.60
CA LEU A 316 -21.06 -0.45 1.34
C LEU A 316 -20.40 -0.64 2.72
N PRO A 317 -21.20 -0.90 3.78
CA PRO A 317 -20.67 -1.27 5.08
C PRO A 317 -19.75 -2.51 4.99
N PRO A 318 -18.67 -2.59 5.79
CA PRO A 318 -17.74 -3.71 5.69
C PRO A 318 -18.33 -5.00 6.24
N GLU A 319 -18.20 -6.08 5.47
CA GLU A 319 -18.61 -7.44 5.82
C GLU A 319 -17.43 -8.30 6.32
N PRO A 320 -17.61 -9.09 7.40
CA PRO A 320 -18.78 -9.14 8.27
C PRO A 320 -18.91 -7.87 9.13
N PRO A 321 -20.10 -7.59 9.69
CA PRO A 321 -20.30 -6.46 10.59
C PRO A 321 -19.41 -6.54 11.83
N ALA A 322 -19.11 -5.38 12.43
CA ALA A 322 -18.33 -5.31 13.64
C ALA A 322 -19.04 -6.02 14.80
N THR A 323 -18.28 -6.66 15.69
CA THR A 323 -18.85 -7.23 16.91
C THR A 323 -19.01 -6.13 17.94
N ILE A 324 -20.26 -5.73 18.23
CA ILE A 324 -20.56 -4.72 19.25
C ILE A 324 -20.59 -5.38 20.63
N LEU A 325 -19.90 -4.81 21.60
CA LEU A 325 -19.78 -5.28 22.98
C LEU A 325 -19.96 -4.14 23.98
N PRO A 326 -20.33 -4.43 25.23
CA PRO A 326 -20.36 -3.43 26.30
C PRO A 326 -18.97 -2.83 26.57
N PHE A 327 -18.94 -1.54 26.91
CA PHE A 327 -17.75 -0.82 27.34
C PHE A 327 -18.04 -0.04 28.63
N HIS A 328 -17.27 -0.30 29.70
CA HIS A 328 -17.40 0.46 30.96
C HIS A 328 -16.49 1.68 30.93
N CYS A 329 -17.08 2.87 30.96
CA CYS A 329 -16.32 4.12 31.09
C CYS A 329 -15.80 4.28 32.53
N PRO A 330 -14.66 4.97 32.75
CA PRO A 330 -14.09 5.19 34.08
C PRO A 330 -15.05 5.82 35.10
N GLU A 331 -16.00 6.64 34.65
CA GLU A 331 -16.98 7.34 35.48
C GLU A 331 -18.20 6.48 35.84
N GLY A 332 -18.20 5.20 35.47
CA GLY A 332 -19.31 4.26 35.72
C GLY A 332 -20.44 4.33 34.69
N VAL A 333 -20.27 5.10 33.61
CA VAL A 333 -21.23 5.15 32.50
C VAL A 333 -20.99 3.97 31.56
N LEU A 334 -22.07 3.32 31.11
CA LEU A 334 -22.01 2.22 30.17
C LEU A 334 -22.17 2.72 28.73
N GLY A 335 -21.20 2.40 27.88
CA GLY A 335 -21.25 2.64 26.43
C GLY A 335 -21.07 1.34 25.66
N THR A 336 -20.82 1.46 24.37
CA THR A 336 -20.52 0.33 23.48
C THR A 336 -19.18 0.49 22.78
N MET A 337 -18.57 -0.65 22.48
CA MET A 337 -17.39 -0.72 21.63
C MET A 337 -17.65 -1.68 20.47
N GLN A 338 -17.16 -1.33 19.29
CA GLN A 338 -17.27 -2.14 18.09
C GLN A 338 -15.90 -2.70 17.71
N LEU A 339 -15.80 -4.02 17.60
CA LEU A 339 -14.56 -4.73 17.31
C LEU A 339 -14.49 -5.19 15.86
N ARG A 340 -13.34 -4.94 15.21
CA ARG A 340 -12.99 -5.49 13.91
C ARG A 340 -11.59 -6.11 13.92
N LEU A 341 -11.43 -7.25 13.29
CA LEU A 341 -10.10 -7.80 13.00
C LEU A 341 -9.46 -7.04 11.85
N ARG A 342 -8.12 -6.96 11.85
CA ARG A 342 -7.39 -6.55 10.66
C ARG A 342 -7.71 -7.54 9.54
N LYS A 343 -8.12 -7.02 8.39
CA LYS A 343 -8.19 -7.78 7.15
C LYS A 343 -7.37 -7.03 6.11
N TYR A 344 -7.05 -7.69 5.02
CA TYR A 344 -6.65 -6.92 3.87
C TYR A 344 -7.87 -6.17 3.32
N GLY A 345 -7.64 -4.98 2.76
CA GLY A 345 -8.70 -4.19 2.12
C GLY A 345 -9.30 -4.91 0.92
N PRO A 346 -10.35 -4.40 0.30
CA PRO A 346 -10.72 -4.83 -1.05
C PRO A 346 -9.57 -4.56 -2.03
N VAL A 347 -9.39 -5.42 -3.03
CA VAL A 347 -8.53 -5.13 -4.18
C VAL A 347 -9.18 -3.97 -4.94
N ASN A 348 -8.41 -2.92 -5.20
CA ASN A 348 -8.89 -1.77 -5.97
C ASN A 348 -8.45 -1.93 -7.43
N PRO A 349 -9.34 -1.65 -8.41
CA PRO A 349 -9.01 -1.78 -9.84
C PRO A 349 -7.73 -1.03 -10.26
N ILE A 350 -7.48 0.12 -9.64
CA ILE A 350 -6.27 0.92 -9.91
C ILE A 350 -4.96 0.20 -9.57
N ASP A 351 -5.01 -0.74 -8.61
CA ASP A 351 -3.84 -1.49 -8.16
C ASP A 351 -3.36 -2.51 -9.20
N GLU A 352 -4.13 -2.76 -10.25
CA GLU A 352 -3.78 -3.66 -11.34
C GLU A 352 -3.02 -2.96 -12.48
N ARG A 353 -2.96 -1.62 -12.53
CA ARG A 353 -2.42 -0.88 -13.67
C ARG A 353 -1.03 -0.32 -13.37
N ALA A 354 -0.04 -0.67 -14.21
CA ALA A 354 1.37 -0.38 -13.95
C ALA A 354 1.68 1.13 -13.78
N TRP A 355 1.13 1.98 -14.67
CA TRP A 355 1.29 3.44 -14.59
C TRP A 355 0.81 4.02 -13.25
N CYS A 356 -0.25 3.46 -12.67
CA CYS A 356 -0.81 3.98 -11.43
C CYS A 356 0.13 3.78 -10.22
N LEU A 357 1.11 2.86 -10.28
CA LEU A 357 2.16 2.79 -9.25
C LEU A 357 3.06 4.02 -9.28
N GLU A 358 3.52 4.47 -10.45
CA GLU A 358 4.34 5.68 -10.56
C GLU A 358 3.55 6.91 -10.15
N GLU A 359 2.31 7.03 -10.62
CA GLU A 359 1.37 8.11 -10.27
C GLU A 359 1.16 8.18 -8.76
N HIS A 360 0.94 7.02 -8.10
CA HIS A 360 0.81 6.93 -6.66
C HIS A 360 2.12 7.31 -5.97
N MET A 361 3.23 6.64 -6.29
CA MET A 361 4.50 6.82 -5.58
C MET A 361 5.05 8.23 -5.70
N LEU A 362 4.93 8.89 -6.85
CA LEU A 362 5.51 10.22 -7.05
C LEU A 362 4.63 11.35 -6.50
N SER A 363 3.36 11.08 -6.20
CA SER A 363 2.44 12.08 -5.66
C SER A 363 2.75 12.40 -4.18
N PRO A 364 3.04 13.67 -3.81
CA PRO A 364 3.32 14.03 -2.42
C PRO A 364 2.14 13.83 -1.47
N ARG A 365 0.92 13.98 -2.00
CA ARG A 365 -0.37 13.87 -1.31
C ARG A 365 -1.37 13.20 -2.22
N ARG A 366 -2.13 12.25 -1.69
CA ARG A 366 -3.13 11.48 -2.40
C ARG A 366 -4.42 11.46 -1.60
N LEU A 367 -5.52 11.71 -2.30
CA LEU A 367 -6.87 11.50 -1.82
C LEU A 367 -7.42 10.26 -2.51
N ILE A 368 -7.52 9.16 -1.77
CA ILE A 368 -7.78 7.82 -2.31
C ILE A 368 -9.24 7.46 -2.03
N TYR A 369 -10.05 7.51 -3.08
CA TYR A 369 -11.43 7.05 -3.09
C TYR A 369 -11.47 5.53 -3.26
N SER A 370 -11.05 4.81 -2.22
CA SER A 370 -11.05 3.34 -2.19
C SER A 370 -12.47 2.77 -2.16
N SER A 371 -12.63 1.48 -2.42
CA SER A 371 -13.96 0.83 -2.45
C SER A 371 -14.65 0.67 -1.07
N HIS A 372 -13.95 0.97 0.03
CA HIS A 372 -14.50 0.84 1.39
C HIS A 372 -14.57 2.13 2.20
N THR A 373 -13.82 3.18 1.83
CA THR A 373 -13.77 4.47 2.56
C THR A 373 -13.00 5.51 1.73
N LEU A 374 -12.92 6.73 2.25
CA LEU A 374 -12.01 7.77 1.75
C LEU A 374 -10.74 7.84 2.59
N GLN A 375 -9.58 7.77 1.94
CA GLN A 375 -8.27 7.77 2.59
C GLN A 375 -7.44 8.97 2.15
N TYR A 376 -6.58 9.45 3.05
CA TYR A 376 -5.58 10.46 2.74
C TYR A 376 -4.19 9.90 3.03
N GLU A 377 -3.33 9.98 2.03
CA GLU A 377 -1.96 9.49 2.10
C GLU A 377 -0.97 10.60 1.70
N CYS A 378 -0.02 10.91 2.57
CA CYS A 378 1.16 11.71 2.24
C CYS A 378 2.43 11.00 2.72
N GLN A 379 3.59 11.65 2.64
CA GLN A 379 4.90 11.04 2.96
C GLN A 379 5.09 10.62 4.43
N THR A 380 4.14 10.91 5.29
CA THR A 380 4.24 10.69 6.75
C THR A 380 2.97 10.13 7.37
N MET A 381 1.85 10.10 6.64
CA MET A 381 0.58 9.59 7.18
C MET A 381 -0.20 8.86 6.10
N HIS A 382 -0.91 7.81 6.51
CA HIS A 382 -1.96 7.16 5.73
C HIS A 382 -3.10 6.81 6.67
N VAL A 383 -4.18 7.55 6.51
CA VAL A 383 -5.34 7.48 7.40
C VAL A 383 -6.62 7.45 6.59
N ASN A 384 -7.69 6.92 7.17
CA ASN A 384 -9.03 7.27 6.72
C ASN A 384 -9.26 8.74 7.07
N VAL A 385 -9.86 9.54 6.17
CA VAL A 385 -9.92 11.01 6.33
C VAL A 385 -10.58 11.45 7.63
N ASN A 386 -11.56 10.67 8.12
CA ASN A 386 -12.27 10.93 9.37
C ASN A 386 -11.58 10.34 10.63
N GLY A 387 -10.35 9.82 10.49
CA GLY A 387 -9.60 9.22 11.59
C GLY A 387 -10.09 7.82 12.02
N ALA A 388 -11.01 7.20 11.28
CA ALA A 388 -11.46 5.84 11.56
C ALA A 388 -10.28 4.84 11.49
N PRO A 389 -10.30 3.73 12.28
CA PRO A 389 -9.21 2.77 12.27
C PRO A 389 -8.98 2.20 10.88
N ASN A 390 -7.73 2.19 10.43
CA ASN A 390 -7.38 1.53 9.18
C ASN A 390 -7.27 0.02 9.41
N PHE A 391 -8.41 -0.67 9.39
CA PHE A 391 -8.48 -2.12 9.56
C PHE A 391 -8.13 -2.89 8.28
N ALA A 392 -7.98 -2.18 7.15
CA ALA A 392 -7.70 -2.71 5.83
C ALA A 392 -6.23 -2.46 5.45
N ILE A 393 -5.43 -3.52 5.36
CA ILE A 393 -4.09 -3.39 4.78
C ILE A 393 -4.24 -3.09 3.28
N PRO A 394 -3.61 -2.03 2.73
CA PRO A 394 -3.59 -1.80 1.30
C PRO A 394 -3.03 -3.04 0.58
N TYR A 395 -3.80 -3.63 -0.33
CA TYR A 395 -3.32 -4.70 -1.21
C TYR A 395 -2.38 -4.19 -2.30
N ASN A 396 -2.20 -2.87 -2.42
CA ASN A 396 -1.37 -2.25 -3.44
C ASN A 396 0.13 -2.53 -3.27
N GLY A 397 0.56 -3.05 -2.10
CA GLY A 397 1.94 -3.44 -1.80
C GLY A 397 2.97 -2.38 -2.11
N ILE A 398 2.58 -1.10 -2.17
CA ILE A 398 3.47 0.01 -2.49
C ILE A 398 4.19 0.41 -1.20
N PRO A 399 5.53 0.39 -1.16
CA PRO A 399 6.26 0.82 0.02
C PRO A 399 6.27 2.34 0.13
N TYR A 400 6.51 2.86 1.32
CA TYR A 400 6.83 4.29 1.45
C TYR A 400 8.19 4.54 0.85
N LEU A 401 8.24 5.45 -0.11
CA LEU A 401 9.50 5.94 -0.63
C LEU A 401 10.27 6.64 0.50
N PRO A 402 11.60 6.45 0.60
CA PRO A 402 12.42 7.18 1.54
C PRO A 402 12.18 8.69 1.46
N TYR A 403 11.88 9.35 2.58
CA TYR A 403 11.43 10.75 2.59
C TYR A 403 12.39 11.73 1.89
N HIS A 404 13.69 11.42 1.87
CA HIS A 404 14.71 12.24 1.23
C HIS A 404 14.53 12.36 -0.29
N ILE A 405 13.81 11.42 -0.92
CA ILE A 405 13.41 11.49 -2.34
C ILE A 405 12.57 12.75 -2.61
N PHE A 406 11.69 13.12 -1.69
CA PHE A 406 10.79 14.28 -1.83
C PHE A 406 11.40 15.59 -1.33
N LEU A 407 12.61 15.56 -0.76
CA LEU A 407 13.32 16.77 -0.37
C LEU A 407 13.94 17.44 -1.60
N SER A 408 13.95 18.78 -1.58
CA SER A 408 14.58 19.60 -2.63
C SER A 408 16.11 19.46 -2.65
N LYS A 409 16.70 19.12 -1.49
CA LYS A 409 18.14 18.81 -1.32
C LYS A 409 18.28 17.56 -0.48
N ILE A 410 19.03 16.58 -0.96
CA ILE A 410 19.50 15.47 -0.12
C ILE A 410 20.67 16.02 0.71
N PRO A 411 20.68 15.86 2.05
CA PRO A 411 21.84 16.25 2.86
C PRO A 411 23.10 15.56 2.33
N LEU A 412 24.14 16.32 1.98
CA LEU A 412 25.42 15.75 1.58
C LEU A 412 25.95 14.86 2.72
N GLY A 413 26.30 13.61 2.40
CA GLY A 413 26.88 12.66 3.35
C GLY A 413 25.89 11.81 4.16
N SER A 414 24.57 11.89 3.90
CA SER A 414 23.65 10.88 4.44
C SER A 414 23.81 9.58 3.66
N ASN A 415 24.21 8.50 4.33
CA ASN A 415 24.12 7.15 3.76
C ASN A 415 22.67 6.90 3.29
N PRO A 416 22.47 6.14 2.20
CA PRO A 416 21.14 5.64 1.87
C PRO A 416 20.58 4.96 3.13
N PRO A 417 19.29 5.15 3.47
CA PRO A 417 18.66 4.42 4.56
C PRO A 417 18.96 2.93 4.40
N MET A 418 19.24 2.24 5.52
CA MET A 418 19.63 0.82 5.51
C MET A 418 18.67 -0.07 4.70
N ASP A 419 17.40 0.33 4.55
CA ASP A 419 16.35 -0.45 3.90
C ASP A 419 16.09 -0.06 2.43
N SER A 420 17.00 0.69 1.78
CA SER A 420 16.77 1.19 0.40
C SER A 420 16.65 0.07 -0.62
N ASP A 421 17.46 -0.98 -0.51
CA ASP A 421 17.40 -2.17 -1.37
C ASP A 421 16.07 -2.91 -1.17
N THR A 422 15.70 -3.21 0.07
CA THR A 422 14.41 -3.82 0.41
C THR A 422 13.23 -2.98 -0.10
N THR A 423 13.33 -1.65 -0.02
CA THR A 423 12.29 -0.75 -0.54
C THR A 423 12.18 -0.82 -2.06
N TRP A 424 13.30 -0.91 -2.77
CA TRP A 424 13.31 -1.15 -4.21
C TRP A 424 12.75 -2.52 -4.58
N ASP A 425 13.11 -3.57 -3.86
CA ASP A 425 12.64 -4.93 -4.11
C ASP A 425 11.12 -5.04 -3.96
N ILE A 426 10.58 -4.46 -2.89
CA ILE A 426 9.13 -4.36 -2.67
C ILE A 426 8.47 -3.54 -3.78
N THR A 427 9.09 -2.42 -4.19
CA THR A 427 8.61 -1.59 -5.29
C THR A 427 8.56 -2.37 -6.60
N LEU A 428 9.61 -3.15 -6.90
CA LEU A 428 9.71 -3.93 -8.12
C LEU A 428 8.70 -5.08 -8.14
N GLY A 429 8.55 -5.81 -7.04
CA GLY A 429 7.50 -6.84 -6.91
C GLY A 429 6.10 -6.24 -7.04
N ALA A 430 5.87 -5.07 -6.44
CA ALA A 430 4.61 -4.34 -6.60
C ALA A 430 4.38 -3.91 -8.06
N TYR A 431 5.39 -3.38 -8.73
CA TYR A 431 5.24 -2.94 -10.11
C TYR A 431 5.01 -4.10 -11.08
N THR A 432 5.81 -5.16 -10.98
CA THR A 432 5.83 -6.23 -11.97
C THR A 432 4.58 -7.11 -11.97
N ARG A 433 3.86 -7.20 -10.83
CA ARG A 433 2.55 -7.88 -10.79
C ARG A 433 1.43 -7.11 -11.48
N ARG A 434 1.65 -5.83 -11.81
CA ARG A 434 0.65 -4.98 -12.48
C ARG A 434 0.67 -5.22 -13.99
N THR A 435 -0.48 -5.05 -14.59
CA THR A 435 -0.70 -5.15 -16.03
C THR A 435 -0.24 -3.88 -16.73
N VAL A 436 0.47 -4.05 -17.85
CA VAL A 436 0.84 -2.98 -18.77
C VAL A 436 0.05 -3.15 -20.07
N THR A 437 -0.75 -2.16 -20.46
CA THR A 437 -1.57 -2.24 -21.70
C THR A 437 -0.71 -2.40 -22.95
N TRP A 438 0.43 -1.70 -23.00
CA TRP A 438 1.39 -1.76 -24.11
C TRP A 438 2.74 -2.23 -23.59
N ALA A 439 3.22 -3.39 -24.05
CA ALA A 439 4.46 -3.97 -23.53
C ALA A 439 5.67 -3.01 -23.57
N ARG A 440 5.71 -2.07 -24.53
CA ARG A 440 6.77 -1.04 -24.63
C ARG A 440 6.83 -0.10 -23.42
N ASP A 441 5.74 0.04 -22.68
CA ASP A 441 5.65 0.92 -21.52
C ASP A 441 6.24 0.26 -20.26
N ARG A 442 6.63 -1.02 -20.30
CA ARG A 442 7.07 -1.78 -19.13
C ARG A 442 8.30 -1.18 -18.41
N LEU A 443 9.21 -0.52 -19.13
CA LEU A 443 10.28 0.28 -18.48
C LEU A 443 9.87 1.74 -18.29
N ASN A 444 9.10 2.30 -19.23
CA ASN A 444 8.70 3.71 -19.17
C ASN A 444 7.81 4.04 -17.96
N ALA A 445 6.92 3.13 -17.57
CA ALA A 445 5.98 3.33 -16.47
C ALA A 445 6.59 3.15 -15.07
N LEU A 446 7.90 2.88 -14.99
CA LEU A 446 8.69 2.87 -13.75
C LEU A 446 9.81 3.94 -13.78
N ALA A 447 10.03 4.58 -14.93
CA ALA A 447 11.20 5.43 -15.17
C ALA A 447 11.26 6.63 -14.22
N GLY A 448 10.12 7.19 -13.82
CA GLY A 448 10.06 8.28 -12.85
C GLY A 448 10.40 7.84 -11.43
N VAL A 449 10.05 6.61 -11.06
CA VAL A 449 10.44 6.00 -9.77
C VAL A 449 11.94 5.70 -9.77
N VAL A 450 12.48 5.13 -10.85
CA VAL A 450 13.93 4.88 -11.00
C VAL A 450 14.73 6.18 -10.86
N GLU A 451 14.30 7.28 -11.49
CA GLU A 451 14.96 8.58 -11.34
C GLU A 451 15.02 9.02 -9.87
N GLN A 452 14.03 8.67 -9.04
CA GLN A 452 14.09 8.97 -7.61
C GLN A 452 15.11 8.10 -6.87
N PHE A 453 15.16 6.81 -7.19
CA PHE A 453 16.15 5.89 -6.61
C PHE A 453 17.58 6.19 -7.06
N GLU A 454 17.80 6.74 -8.24
CA GLU A 454 19.14 7.18 -8.67
C GLU A 454 19.68 8.29 -7.76
N ARG A 455 18.81 9.15 -7.21
CA ARG A 455 19.22 10.15 -6.21
C ARG A 455 19.67 9.50 -4.90
N VAL A 456 19.17 8.30 -4.59
CA VAL A 456 19.55 7.49 -3.42
C VAL A 456 20.87 6.77 -3.67
N TRP A 457 21.08 6.30 -4.91
CA TRP A 457 22.28 5.59 -5.35
C TRP A 457 23.00 6.34 -6.48
N PRO A 458 23.59 7.52 -6.20
CA PRO A 458 24.19 8.36 -7.23
C PRO A 458 25.38 7.71 -7.95
N ASN A 459 25.97 6.67 -7.34
CA ASN A 459 27.12 5.93 -7.87
C ASN A 459 26.74 4.59 -8.51
N SER A 460 25.45 4.28 -8.64
CA SER A 460 25.00 3.05 -9.30
C SER A 460 24.23 3.37 -10.56
N LYS A 461 24.65 2.82 -11.69
CA LYS A 461 23.89 2.94 -12.94
C LYS A 461 22.64 2.04 -12.89
N TYR A 462 21.55 2.54 -13.48
CA TYR A 462 20.38 1.72 -13.80
C TYR A 462 20.45 1.25 -15.25
N ILE A 463 20.44 -0.06 -15.46
CA ILE A 463 20.74 -0.67 -16.75
C ILE A 463 19.60 -1.64 -17.09
N ALA A 464 18.71 -1.19 -17.98
CA ALA A 464 17.57 -1.94 -18.51
C ALA A 464 16.82 -2.77 -17.44
N GLY A 465 16.50 -2.20 -16.29
CA GLY A 465 15.79 -2.90 -15.22
C GLY A 465 16.61 -3.16 -13.95
N LEU A 466 17.94 -3.19 -14.03
CA LEU A 466 18.82 -3.64 -12.95
C LEU A 466 19.71 -2.51 -12.43
N TRP A 467 20.06 -2.54 -11.14
CA TRP A 467 21.04 -1.63 -10.56
C TRP A 467 22.42 -2.28 -10.54
N GLU A 468 23.43 -1.53 -10.99
CA GLU A 468 24.83 -1.99 -11.06
C GLU A 468 25.38 -2.48 -9.71
N HIS A 469 25.06 -1.80 -8.61
CA HIS A 469 25.52 -2.20 -7.26
C HIS A 469 24.89 -3.51 -6.75
N GLN A 470 23.77 -3.94 -7.33
CA GLN A 470 23.08 -5.19 -6.97
C GLN A 470 23.54 -6.38 -7.81
N LEU A 471 24.43 -6.16 -8.80
CA LEU A 471 25.01 -7.24 -9.58
C LEU A 471 26.06 -8.02 -8.76
N PRO A 472 26.16 -9.34 -8.97
CA PRO A 472 25.34 -10.16 -9.86
C PRO A 472 24.02 -10.64 -9.24
N GLY A 473 23.82 -10.47 -7.93
CA GLY A 473 22.66 -11.00 -7.20
C GLY A 473 21.32 -10.69 -7.85
N CYS A 474 21.13 -9.48 -8.39
CA CYS A 474 19.86 -9.08 -9.01
C CYS A 474 19.55 -9.85 -10.30
N LEU A 475 20.49 -10.60 -10.88
CA LEU A 475 20.25 -11.51 -12.01
C LEU A 475 19.51 -12.79 -11.60
N LEU A 476 19.44 -13.09 -10.30
CA LEU A 476 18.72 -14.23 -9.74
C LEU A 476 17.23 -13.94 -9.53
N TRP A 477 16.73 -12.85 -10.11
CA TRP A 477 15.31 -12.59 -10.16
C TRP A 477 14.57 -13.79 -10.76
N ASN A 478 13.41 -14.11 -10.23
CA ASN A 478 12.55 -15.17 -10.74
C ASN A 478 11.12 -14.65 -10.92
N ASN A 479 10.33 -15.37 -11.69
CA ASN A 479 8.91 -15.08 -11.83
C ASN A 479 8.13 -15.89 -10.80
N ARG A 480 7.28 -15.23 -9.98
CA ARG A 480 6.47 -15.88 -8.93
C ARG A 480 5.35 -16.80 -9.45
N GLY A 481 5.24 -16.98 -10.78
CA GLY A 481 4.35 -17.94 -11.41
C GLY A 481 2.93 -17.42 -11.63
N GLY A 482 2.18 -18.11 -12.49
CA GLY A 482 0.86 -17.70 -12.99
C GLY A 482 0.68 -18.00 -14.49
N SER A 483 -0.55 -17.93 -15.00
CA SER A 483 -0.84 -18.20 -16.42
C SER A 483 -0.16 -17.20 -17.37
N GLN A 484 0.10 -15.97 -16.91
CA GLN A 484 0.76 -14.92 -17.69
C GLN A 484 2.30 -15.00 -17.68
N CYS A 485 2.86 -15.89 -16.86
CA CYS A 485 4.29 -15.90 -16.51
C CYS A 485 5.17 -16.72 -17.45
N ARG A 486 4.57 -17.34 -18.48
CA ARG A 486 5.25 -18.26 -19.40
C ARG A 486 5.59 -17.63 -20.75
N ASP A 487 4.98 -16.49 -21.08
CA ASP A 487 5.10 -15.92 -22.41
C ASP A 487 6.06 -14.74 -22.42
N ARG A 488 7.18 -14.90 -23.14
CA ARG A 488 8.00 -13.78 -23.56
C ARG A 488 7.18 -12.92 -24.55
N PRO A 489 7.14 -11.58 -24.40
CA PRO A 489 6.48 -10.73 -25.38
C PRO A 489 6.99 -11.02 -26.80
N ALA A 490 6.10 -11.04 -27.79
CA ALA A 490 6.45 -11.32 -29.19
C ALA A 490 7.51 -10.36 -29.77
N LEU A 491 7.60 -9.15 -29.20
CA LEU A 491 8.65 -8.16 -29.49
C LEU A 491 9.69 -8.21 -28.38
N ASN A 492 10.97 -8.34 -28.74
CA ASN A 492 12.09 -8.21 -27.80
C ASN A 492 12.24 -6.73 -27.38
N LEU A 493 11.59 -6.36 -26.28
CA LEU A 493 11.53 -4.98 -25.76
C LEU A 493 12.57 -4.68 -24.68
N ALA A 494 13.27 -5.72 -24.20
CA ALA A 494 14.35 -5.61 -23.24
C ALA A 494 15.36 -6.77 -23.45
N PRO A 495 16.64 -6.61 -23.02
CA PRO A 495 17.63 -7.68 -23.04
C PRO A 495 17.18 -8.91 -22.25
N SER A 496 17.64 -10.10 -22.63
CA SER A 496 17.17 -11.37 -22.04
C SER A 496 17.45 -11.56 -20.55
N TRP A 497 18.46 -10.88 -20.02
CA TRP A 497 18.84 -10.89 -18.60
C TRP A 497 18.03 -9.90 -17.76
N SER A 498 17.23 -9.03 -18.38
CA SER A 498 16.36 -8.08 -17.70
C SER A 498 15.05 -8.74 -17.27
N TRP A 499 14.56 -8.40 -16.09
CA TRP A 499 13.20 -8.77 -15.64
C TRP A 499 12.11 -8.19 -16.56
N ALA A 500 12.41 -7.11 -17.30
CA ALA A 500 11.47 -6.52 -18.24
C ALA A 500 11.33 -7.34 -19.54
N SER A 501 12.12 -8.40 -19.73
CA SER A 501 12.04 -9.29 -20.89
C SER A 501 10.90 -10.30 -20.83
N ILE A 502 10.22 -10.43 -19.70
CA ILE A 502 9.06 -11.32 -19.50
C ILE A 502 7.90 -10.59 -18.82
N ASN A 503 6.70 -11.13 -18.94
CA ASN A 503 5.51 -10.66 -18.20
C ASN A 503 5.35 -11.38 -16.86
N GLY A 504 4.59 -10.77 -15.94
CA GLY A 504 4.28 -11.34 -14.61
C GLY A 504 5.09 -10.73 -13.47
N GLU A 505 4.70 -11.11 -12.25
CA GLU A 505 5.32 -10.69 -11.00
C GLU A 505 6.72 -11.27 -10.85
N VAL A 506 7.66 -10.39 -10.54
CA VAL A 506 9.07 -10.72 -10.33
C VAL A 506 9.36 -10.70 -8.85
N SER A 507 10.00 -11.76 -8.36
CA SER A 507 10.59 -11.84 -7.04
C SER A 507 12.09 -11.59 -7.13
N THR A 508 12.57 -10.78 -6.21
CA THR A 508 13.98 -10.63 -5.89
C THR A 508 14.31 -11.16 -4.50
N ASP A 509 13.45 -12.01 -3.90
CA ASP A 509 13.55 -12.47 -2.50
C ASP A 509 14.91 -13.14 -2.17
N TYR A 510 15.60 -13.64 -3.19
CA TYR A 510 16.94 -14.21 -3.05
C TYR A 510 18.01 -13.14 -2.75
N LEU A 511 17.83 -11.87 -3.14
CA LEU A 511 18.83 -10.80 -2.99
C LEU A 511 19.37 -10.60 -1.57
N HIS A 512 18.56 -10.85 -0.54
CA HIS A 512 18.95 -10.59 0.84
C HIS A 512 19.87 -11.67 1.46
N ASP A 513 20.01 -12.85 0.83
CA ASP A 513 20.80 -13.98 1.37
C ASP A 513 21.89 -14.55 0.42
N VAL A 514 21.94 -14.20 -0.88
CA VAL A 514 22.83 -14.94 -1.84
C VAL A 514 24.10 -14.24 -2.36
N ASN A 515 24.37 -12.96 -2.11
CA ASN A 515 25.72 -12.45 -2.46
C ASN A 515 26.82 -13.18 -1.68
N GLU A 516 26.51 -13.78 -0.52
CA GLU A 516 27.45 -14.58 0.26
C GLU A 516 27.80 -15.94 -0.39
N GLY A 517 27.10 -16.35 -1.47
CA GLY A 517 27.29 -17.65 -2.13
C GLY A 517 27.64 -17.61 -3.62
N ILE A 518 27.65 -16.44 -4.27
CA ILE A 518 28.01 -16.32 -5.69
C ILE A 518 29.51 -16.04 -5.79
N ILE A 519 30.27 -16.98 -6.37
CA ILE A 519 31.68 -16.77 -6.69
C ILE A 519 31.76 -16.11 -8.08
N PHE A 520 32.21 -14.86 -8.12
CA PHE A 520 32.37 -14.11 -9.36
C PHE A 520 33.60 -13.20 -9.30
N ASN A 521 34.16 -12.91 -10.48
CA ASN A 521 35.18 -11.89 -10.61
C ASN A 521 34.50 -10.52 -10.83
N ARG A 522 34.67 -9.61 -9.86
CA ARG A 522 34.01 -8.30 -9.86
C ARG A 522 34.55 -7.37 -10.94
N ASP A 523 35.82 -7.51 -11.31
CA ASP A 523 36.50 -6.62 -12.27
C ASP A 523 36.06 -6.88 -13.73
N THR A 524 35.19 -7.86 -13.95
CA THR A 524 34.81 -8.39 -15.26
C THR A 524 33.30 -8.39 -15.53
N ILE A 525 32.48 -7.88 -14.60
CA ILE A 525 31.05 -7.69 -14.86
C ILE A 525 30.88 -6.44 -15.73
N GLU A 526 30.52 -6.64 -16.99
CA GLU A 526 30.15 -5.54 -17.89
C GLU A 526 28.66 -5.65 -18.23
N CYS A 527 27.87 -4.67 -17.80
CA CYS A 527 26.44 -4.60 -18.12
C CYS A 527 26.16 -3.28 -18.84
N ASN A 528 25.58 -3.36 -20.04
CA ASN A 528 25.34 -2.19 -20.88
C ASN A 528 23.98 -2.28 -21.59
N ALA A 529 23.33 -1.14 -21.79
CA ALA A 529 22.08 -1.05 -22.55
C ALA A 529 22.12 0.13 -23.54
N VAL A 530 21.52 -0.07 -24.71
CA VAL A 530 21.37 0.96 -25.74
C VAL A 530 20.01 1.63 -25.57
N LEU A 531 20.00 2.89 -25.19
CA LEU A 531 18.76 3.65 -24.95
C LEU A 531 17.93 3.79 -26.23
N ALA A 532 16.60 3.67 -26.11
CA ALA A 532 15.72 3.99 -27.24
C ALA A 532 15.64 5.50 -27.48
N HIS A 533 15.65 6.28 -26.39
CA HIS A 533 15.59 7.74 -26.40
C HIS A 533 16.60 8.33 -25.39
N PRO A 534 17.51 9.22 -25.80
CA PRO A 534 18.49 9.84 -24.90
C PRO A 534 17.86 10.59 -23.73
N ASP A 535 16.70 11.23 -23.95
CA ASP A 535 16.02 12.02 -22.91
C ASP A 535 15.22 11.18 -21.91
N ASN A 536 15.18 9.84 -22.06
CA ASN A 536 14.53 8.95 -21.10
C ASN A 536 15.44 7.75 -20.80
N PRO A 537 16.54 7.94 -20.04
CA PRO A 537 17.57 6.93 -19.84
C PRO A 537 17.09 5.69 -19.07
N TYR A 538 16.01 5.79 -18.29
CA TYR A 538 15.43 4.66 -17.54
C TYR A 538 14.27 3.97 -18.27
N GLY A 539 13.93 4.46 -19.46
CA GLY A 539 12.81 3.96 -20.25
C GLY A 539 13.18 2.81 -21.18
N SER A 540 12.47 2.73 -22.31
CA SER A 540 12.70 1.70 -23.32
C SER A 540 14.15 1.67 -23.83
N VAL A 541 14.62 0.46 -24.16
CA VAL A 541 15.96 0.19 -24.72
C VAL A 541 15.84 -0.50 -26.07
N LYS A 542 16.85 -0.33 -26.94
CA LYS A 542 16.97 -1.01 -28.24
C LYS A 542 17.67 -2.36 -28.14
N GLY A 543 18.43 -2.58 -27.06
CA GLY A 543 19.23 -3.77 -26.83
C GLY A 543 20.19 -3.57 -25.66
N GLY A 544 21.03 -4.56 -25.39
CA GLY A 544 22.03 -4.51 -24.33
C GLY A 544 22.90 -5.76 -24.31
N SER A 545 24.05 -5.66 -23.66
CA SER A 545 25.00 -6.75 -23.47
C SER A 545 25.28 -6.93 -21.99
N LEU A 546 25.50 -8.18 -21.60
CA LEU A 546 25.94 -8.57 -20.27
C LEU A 546 27.10 -9.54 -20.45
N VAL A 547 28.25 -9.21 -19.86
CA VAL A 547 29.43 -10.06 -19.79
C VAL A 547 29.68 -10.36 -18.33
N LEU A 548 29.86 -11.63 -18.01
CA LEU A 548 30.09 -12.15 -16.67
C LEU A 548 31.29 -13.08 -16.71
N ASP A 549 32.15 -12.99 -15.71
CA ASP A 549 33.16 -13.98 -15.41
C ASP A 549 32.75 -14.70 -14.11
N ILE A 550 32.08 -15.83 -14.30
CA ILE A 550 31.44 -16.61 -13.24
C ILE A 550 31.72 -18.10 -13.42
N ILE A 551 31.68 -18.85 -12.32
CA ILE A 551 31.71 -20.31 -12.37
C ILE A 551 30.37 -20.82 -12.89
N LEU A 552 30.40 -21.57 -13.99
CA LEU A 552 29.22 -22.22 -14.56
C LEU A 552 29.18 -23.69 -14.17
N HIS A 553 27.99 -24.17 -13.78
CA HIS A 553 27.72 -25.58 -13.58
C HIS A 553 26.92 -26.14 -14.76
N SER A 554 27.36 -27.30 -15.26
CA SER A 554 26.67 -27.99 -16.35
C SER A 554 25.35 -28.59 -15.86
N ALA A 555 24.25 -28.25 -16.53
CA ALA A 555 22.91 -28.77 -16.22
C ALA A 555 22.23 -29.36 -17.48
N LEU A 556 21.37 -30.35 -17.25
CA LEU A 556 20.43 -30.92 -18.22
C LEU A 556 19.07 -30.26 -18.00
N TYR A 557 18.47 -29.76 -19.08
CA TYR A 557 17.10 -29.25 -19.05
C TYR A 557 16.18 -30.24 -19.75
N ASP A 558 15.17 -30.76 -19.03
CA ASP A 558 14.08 -31.53 -19.61
C ASP A 558 12.92 -30.57 -19.96
N PRO A 559 12.71 -30.25 -21.25
CA PRO A 559 11.65 -29.33 -21.67
C PRO A 559 10.23 -29.90 -21.48
N LYS A 560 10.06 -31.22 -21.33
CA LYS A 560 8.74 -31.82 -21.07
C LYS A 560 8.34 -31.67 -19.61
N LEU A 561 9.30 -31.79 -18.71
CA LEU A 561 9.09 -31.64 -17.28
C LEU A 561 9.25 -30.19 -16.81
N GLY A 562 9.87 -29.33 -17.63
CA GLY A 562 10.24 -27.97 -17.22
C GLY A 562 11.25 -27.99 -16.07
N ALA A 563 12.09 -29.03 -16.01
CA ALA A 563 12.98 -29.32 -14.89
C ALA A 563 14.45 -29.23 -15.30
N LEU A 564 15.27 -28.70 -14.40
CA LEU A 564 16.73 -28.66 -14.52
C LEU A 564 17.33 -29.73 -13.59
N SER A 565 18.23 -30.58 -14.09
CA SER A 565 19.05 -31.49 -13.28
C SER A 565 20.52 -31.23 -13.55
N ASN A 566 21.41 -31.61 -12.62
CA ASN A 566 22.84 -31.48 -12.86
C ASN A 566 23.28 -32.53 -13.89
N VAL A 567 24.24 -32.20 -14.77
CA VAL A 567 24.83 -33.18 -15.71
C VAL A 567 25.51 -34.34 -14.96
N ALA A 568 25.84 -34.13 -13.68
CA ALA A 568 26.53 -35.07 -12.81
C ALA A 568 25.61 -35.99 -11.98
N ASP A 569 24.47 -36.45 -12.51
CA ASP A 569 23.74 -37.58 -11.92
C ASP A 569 24.43 -38.94 -12.25
N ILE A 570 25.73 -39.04 -11.90
CA ILE A 570 26.15 -40.18 -11.08
C ILE A 570 25.69 -39.81 -9.67
N PRO A 571 24.88 -40.62 -8.99
CA PRO A 571 24.30 -40.24 -7.71
C PRO A 571 25.42 -39.95 -6.72
N THR A 572 25.62 -38.67 -6.38
CA THR A 572 26.30 -38.33 -5.14
C THR A 572 25.29 -38.60 -4.04
N GLY A 573 25.30 -39.83 -3.56
CA GLY A 573 24.64 -40.18 -2.31
C GLY A 573 25.23 -39.30 -1.21
N HIS A 574 24.53 -38.22 -0.87
CA HIS A 574 24.06 -37.91 0.46
C HIS A 574 23.35 -36.55 0.46
N LEU A 575 22.22 -36.51 1.18
CA LEU A 575 21.56 -35.27 1.57
C LEU A 575 22.58 -34.29 2.17
N GLY A 576 22.50 -33.04 1.72
CA GLY A 576 22.87 -31.84 2.48
C GLY A 576 24.13 -31.94 3.33
N THR A 577 25.27 -31.61 2.74
CA THR A 577 26.38 -31.02 3.48
C THR A 577 26.71 -29.68 2.83
N LEU A 578 26.64 -28.62 3.65
CA LEU A 578 27.20 -27.32 3.36
C LEU A 578 28.59 -27.51 2.73
N TRP A 579 28.79 -26.98 1.54
CA TRP A 579 30.14 -26.67 1.09
C TRP A 579 30.60 -25.46 1.91
N MET A 580 31.46 -25.71 2.90
CA MET A 580 32.19 -24.65 3.60
C MET A 580 33.44 -24.34 2.76
N PRO A 581 33.67 -23.08 2.34
CA PRO A 581 34.88 -22.72 1.62
C PRO A 581 36.10 -23.05 2.50
N SER A 582 37.14 -23.61 1.90
CA SER A 582 38.42 -23.76 2.59
C SER A 582 39.03 -22.38 2.87
N GLU A 583 39.94 -22.26 3.85
CA GLU A 583 40.67 -20.99 4.09
C GLU A 583 41.45 -20.50 2.85
N GLU A 584 41.70 -21.37 1.87
CA GLU A 584 42.34 -21.00 0.60
C GLU A 584 41.35 -20.42 -0.43
N ASP A 585 40.04 -20.67 -0.27
CA ASP A 585 38.96 -20.11 -1.11
C ASP A 585 38.43 -18.75 -0.57
N LYS A 586 38.88 -18.35 0.61
CA LYS A 586 38.58 -17.04 1.20
C LYS A 586 39.58 -16.01 0.69
N ILE A 587 39.23 -15.30 -0.39
CA ILE A 587 39.95 -14.05 -0.73
C ILE A 587 39.53 -12.99 0.29
N GLY A 588 40.26 -12.97 1.40
CA GLY A 588 40.13 -11.99 2.46
C GLY A 588 40.52 -10.59 1.99
N PHE A 589 39.73 -9.64 2.43
CA PHE A 589 40.07 -8.22 2.60
C PHE A 589 41.55 -8.06 2.98
N ASN A 590 42.33 -7.40 2.13
CA ASN A 590 43.53 -6.69 2.58
C ASN A 590 43.41 -5.24 2.13
N SER A 591 42.81 -4.46 3.04
CA SER A 591 42.80 -3.00 3.00
C SER A 591 44.23 -2.46 2.87
N ARG A 592 44.52 -1.76 1.78
CA ARG A 592 45.49 -0.65 1.81
C ARG A 592 45.00 0.51 0.95
N LEU A 593 44.68 1.58 1.69
CA LEU A 593 44.42 2.98 1.37
C LEU A 593 43.01 3.33 0.87
#